data_AF-A0A1M5JUC9-F1
#
_entry.id   AF-A0A1M5JUC9-F1
#
_cell.length_a   1.000
_cell.length_b   1.000
_cell.length_c   1.000
_cell.angle_alpha   90.00
_cell.angle_beta   90.00
_cell.angle_gamma   90.00
#
_symmetry.space_group_name_H-M   'P 1'
#
loop_
_entity.id
_entity.type
_entity.pdbx_description
1 polymer ?
#
loop_
_entity_poly.entity_id
_entity_poly.type
_entity_poly.pdbx_seq_one_letter_code
_entity_poly.pdbx_strand_id
1 'polypeptide(L)'
;MDKSKSQNKPLVKETGWTVDDYYQLPEDGNQYELCAGQLELKPSPTTTHQRISHRLERLITDSCQNDYIVMHAPVDVILSGNETRQPDILMIHRDREYIIEEHAVVGPPDLVVEILSPNSVKRDRVDKKESYAKFGVPEYWIVDHHHQVIEQYVLKENGMPYTLQNVLEADDTVISEKCPCLSFVVKDGIRI
;
A
#
# COMPACT_ATOMS: atom_id res chain seq x y z
N MET A 1 -46.28 1.39 -3.45
CA MET A 1 -46.22 1.23 -1.98
C MET A 1 -45.10 0.25 -1.68
N ASP A 2 -44.03 0.53 -0.96
CA ASP A 2 -43.27 1.73 -0.65
C ASP A 2 -41.86 1.16 -0.47
N LYS A 3 -40.94 1.43 -1.41
CA LYS A 3 -39.54 1.01 -1.29
C LYS A 3 -38.86 2.15 -0.55
N SER A 4 -38.75 2.04 0.77
CA SER A 4 -37.94 2.96 1.56
C SER A 4 -36.51 2.90 1.03
N LYS A 5 -36.14 3.88 0.21
CA LYS A 5 -34.74 4.22 -0.03
C LYS A 5 -34.17 4.53 1.34
N SER A 6 -33.29 3.67 1.85
CA SER A 6 -32.43 4.02 2.97
C SER A 6 -31.68 5.27 2.56
N GLN A 7 -32.12 6.42 3.08
CA GLN A 7 -31.35 7.65 2.97
C GLN A 7 -30.19 7.49 3.94
N ASN A 8 -29.07 6.92 3.47
CA ASN A 8 -27.82 6.98 4.22
C ASN A 8 -27.44 8.45 4.32
N LYS A 9 -27.69 9.02 5.49
CA LYS A 9 -27.24 10.33 5.88
C LYS A 9 -25.71 10.32 5.80
N PRO A 10 -25.04 11.32 5.20
CA PRO A 10 -23.59 11.31 5.13
C PRO A 10 -23.01 11.24 6.54
N LEU A 11 -22.21 10.21 6.80
CA LEU A 11 -21.39 10.11 8.00
C LEU A 11 -20.36 11.23 7.91
N VAL A 12 -20.56 12.30 8.70
CA VAL A 12 -19.59 13.40 8.81
C VAL A 12 -19.01 13.33 10.21
N LYS A 13 -17.79 12.78 10.31
CA LYS A 13 -16.96 12.85 11.51
C LYS A 13 -15.63 13.49 11.12
N GLU A 14 -15.11 14.40 11.94
CA GLU A 14 -13.77 14.95 11.71
C GLU A 14 -12.68 13.98 12.22
N THR A 15 -12.96 13.26 13.32
CA THR A 15 -12.06 12.26 13.93
C THR A 15 -12.89 11.14 14.60
N GLY A 16 -12.23 10.05 14.99
CA GLY A 16 -12.88 8.92 15.65
C GLY A 16 -13.62 7.97 14.70
N TRP A 17 -13.23 7.96 13.43
CA TRP A 17 -13.68 6.95 12.46
C TRP A 17 -13.18 5.57 12.86
N THR A 18 -14.04 4.58 12.67
CA THR A 18 -13.72 3.16 12.79
C THR A 18 -13.78 2.48 11.43
N VAL A 19 -13.23 1.27 11.31
CA VAL A 19 -13.39 0.44 10.11
C VAL A 19 -14.87 0.17 9.80
N ASP A 20 -15.72 0.02 10.83
CA ASP A 20 -17.17 -0.15 10.65
C ASP A 20 -17.85 1.08 10.05
N ASP A 21 -17.39 2.29 10.42
CA ASP A 21 -17.86 3.53 9.80
C ASP A 21 -17.35 3.67 8.37
N TYR A 22 -16.09 3.28 8.13
CA TYR A 22 -15.44 3.30 6.82
C TYR A 22 -16.20 2.44 5.80
N TYR A 23 -16.66 1.24 6.20
CA TYR A 23 -17.47 0.38 5.33
C TYR A 23 -18.91 0.87 5.09
N GLN A 24 -19.36 1.89 5.81
CA GLN A 24 -20.66 2.53 5.59
C GLN A 24 -20.56 3.74 4.66
N LEU A 25 -19.37 4.08 4.17
CA LEU A 25 -19.19 5.16 3.21
C LEU A 25 -20.00 4.91 1.92
N PRO A 26 -20.54 5.96 1.31
CA PRO A 26 -21.28 5.82 0.07
C PRO A 26 -20.35 5.42 -1.08
N GLU A 27 -20.88 4.68 -2.06
CA GLU A 27 -20.22 4.43 -3.35
C GLU A 27 -20.24 5.71 -4.21
N ASP A 28 -19.41 6.69 -3.87
CA ASP A 28 -19.34 8.00 -4.53
C ASP A 28 -18.18 8.10 -5.55
N GLY A 29 -17.42 7.02 -5.72
CA GLY A 29 -16.28 6.93 -6.63
C GLY A 29 -14.98 7.50 -6.08
N ASN A 30 -14.96 8.00 -4.85
CA ASN A 30 -13.75 8.44 -4.17
C ASN A 30 -12.99 7.26 -3.56
N GLN A 31 -11.69 7.45 -3.36
CA GLN A 31 -10.84 6.52 -2.61
C GLN A 31 -10.50 7.15 -1.26
N TYR A 32 -10.61 6.37 -0.19
CA TYR A 32 -10.34 6.84 1.16
C TYR A 32 -9.32 5.94 1.85
N GLU A 33 -8.53 6.53 2.74
CA GLU A 33 -7.75 5.81 3.74
C GLU A 33 -8.24 6.22 5.14
N LEU A 34 -8.08 5.32 6.10
CA LEU A 34 -8.40 5.58 7.51
C LEU A 34 -7.07 5.66 8.28
N CYS A 35 -6.72 6.85 8.77
CA CYS A 35 -5.43 7.14 9.38
C CYS A 35 -5.63 7.48 10.86
N ALA A 36 -5.36 6.55 11.77
CA ALA A 36 -5.57 6.73 13.20
C ALA A 36 -6.95 7.33 13.57
N GLY A 37 -8.01 6.89 12.88
CA GLY A 37 -9.38 7.39 13.08
C GLY A 37 -9.72 8.69 12.34
N GLN A 38 -8.88 9.14 11.41
CA GLN A 38 -9.17 10.24 10.49
C GLN A 38 -9.39 9.70 9.08
N LEU A 39 -10.45 10.14 8.41
CA LEU A 39 -10.72 9.75 7.02
C LEU A 39 -10.00 10.70 6.07
N GLU A 40 -9.11 10.15 5.25
CA GLU A 40 -8.33 10.92 4.27
C GLU A 40 -8.76 10.57 2.84
N LEU A 41 -9.03 11.59 2.02
CA LEU A 41 -9.31 11.42 0.60
C LEU A 41 -8.02 11.18 -0.18
N LYS A 42 -7.94 10.09 -0.95
CA LYS A 42 -6.86 9.80 -1.90
C LYS A 42 -7.28 10.26 -3.31
N PRO A 43 -6.62 11.27 -3.90
CA PRO A 43 -6.89 11.66 -5.28
C PRO A 43 -6.54 10.54 -6.26
N SER A 44 -7.20 10.50 -7.42
CA SER A 44 -6.86 9.56 -8.48
C SER A 44 -5.39 9.72 -8.91
N PRO A 45 -4.69 8.60 -9.18
CA PRO A 45 -3.30 8.63 -9.59
C PRO A 45 -3.11 9.22 -10.99
N THR A 46 -1.91 9.72 -11.28
CA THR A 46 -1.54 10.15 -12.64
C THR A 46 -1.36 8.95 -13.57
N THR A 47 -1.46 9.17 -14.88
CA THR A 47 -1.20 8.11 -15.87
C THR A 47 0.24 7.58 -15.80
N THR A 48 1.21 8.43 -15.47
CA THR A 48 2.61 8.02 -15.24
C THR A 48 2.71 7.08 -14.04
N HIS A 49 2.10 7.43 -12.91
CA HIS A 49 2.03 6.59 -11.72
C HIS A 49 1.43 5.21 -12.05
N GLN A 50 0.31 5.18 -12.78
CA GLN A 50 -0.33 3.93 -13.20
C GLN A 50 0.54 3.06 -14.11
N ARG A 51 1.26 3.66 -15.07
CA ARG A 51 2.19 2.93 -15.95
C ARG A 51 3.34 2.30 -15.15
N ILE A 52 3.85 2.99 -14.14
CA ILE A 52 4.92 2.50 -13.26
C ILE A 52 4.38 1.38 -12.37
N SER A 53 3.21 1.58 -11.76
CA SER A 53 2.56 0.57 -10.90
C SER A 53 2.37 -0.75 -11.64
N HIS A 54 1.73 -0.72 -12.81
CA HIS A 54 1.54 -1.91 -13.63
C HIS A 54 2.85 -2.61 -14.00
N ARG A 55 3.91 -1.83 -14.29
CA ARG A 55 5.20 -2.43 -14.67
C ARG A 55 5.89 -3.10 -13.47
N LEU A 56 5.88 -2.44 -12.32
CA LEU A 56 6.42 -3.01 -11.09
C LEU A 56 5.65 -4.25 -10.65
N GLU A 57 4.32 -4.19 -10.67
CA GLU A 57 3.46 -5.34 -10.35
C GLU A 57 3.82 -6.53 -11.22
N ARG A 58 3.95 -6.33 -12.54
CA ARG A 58 4.35 -7.41 -13.46
C ARG A 58 5.71 -7.99 -13.11
N LEU A 59 6.74 -7.16 -12.91
CA LEU A 59 8.08 -7.63 -12.59
C LEU A 59 8.12 -8.39 -11.27
N ILE A 60 7.43 -7.88 -10.25
CA ILE A 60 7.31 -8.52 -8.95
C ILE A 60 6.58 -9.86 -9.07
N THR A 61 5.46 -9.89 -9.81
CA THR A 61 4.67 -11.11 -10.03
C THR A 61 5.46 -12.15 -10.80
N ASP A 62 6.10 -11.77 -11.92
CA ASP A 62 6.92 -12.68 -12.73
C ASP A 62 8.02 -13.34 -11.88
N SER A 63 8.60 -12.60 -10.92
CA SER A 63 9.66 -13.07 -10.02
C SER A 63 9.15 -13.93 -8.85
N CYS A 64 7.94 -13.67 -8.34
CA CYS A 64 7.51 -14.18 -7.02
C CYS A 64 6.16 -14.93 -7.00
N GLN A 65 5.44 -15.05 -8.11
CA GLN A 65 4.07 -15.63 -8.14
C GLN A 65 3.94 -17.04 -7.56
N ASN A 66 5.02 -17.82 -7.51
CA ASN A 66 4.99 -19.17 -6.93
C ASN A 66 4.88 -19.14 -5.41
N ASP A 67 5.47 -18.14 -4.75
CA ASP A 67 5.57 -18.05 -3.28
C ASP A 67 4.64 -16.98 -2.70
N TYR A 68 4.32 -15.95 -3.48
CA TYR A 68 3.53 -14.80 -3.06
C TYR A 68 2.33 -14.54 -3.98
N ILE A 69 1.28 -14.01 -3.36
CA ILE A 69 0.16 -13.34 -4.01
C ILE A 69 0.51 -11.85 -4.07
N VAL A 70 0.45 -11.26 -5.26
CA VAL A 70 0.74 -9.85 -5.51
C VAL A 70 -0.58 -9.15 -5.85
N MET A 71 -0.84 -8.02 -5.21
CA MET A 71 -2.03 -7.20 -5.46
C MET A 71 -1.63 -5.74 -5.62
N HIS A 72 -2.48 -4.95 -6.28
CA HIS A 72 -2.27 -3.52 -6.52
C HIS A 72 -3.52 -2.71 -6.18
N ALA A 73 -3.35 -1.40 -5.99
CA ALA A 73 -4.46 -0.49 -5.70
C ALA A 73 -5.50 -0.47 -6.84
N PRO A 74 -6.81 -0.38 -6.52
CA PRO A 74 -7.38 -0.24 -5.18
C PRO A 74 -7.50 -1.59 -4.46
N VAL A 75 -6.96 -1.65 -3.25
CA VAL A 75 -7.13 -2.78 -2.31
C VAL A 75 -7.02 -2.23 -0.89
N ASP A 76 -8.00 -2.54 -0.05
CA ASP A 76 -7.99 -2.11 1.34
C ASP A 76 -7.13 -3.06 2.18
N VAL A 77 -6.24 -2.48 2.98
CA VAL A 77 -5.44 -3.18 3.99
C VAL A 77 -5.84 -2.66 5.36
N ILE A 78 -6.58 -3.47 6.12
CA ILE A 78 -6.97 -3.17 7.49
C ILE A 78 -5.82 -3.56 8.42
N LEU A 79 -5.19 -2.56 9.04
CA LEU A 79 -4.10 -2.74 10.00
C LEU A 79 -4.61 -2.71 11.45
N SER A 80 -5.71 -1.99 11.71
CA SER A 80 -6.41 -1.98 12.99
C SER A 80 -7.86 -1.51 12.83
N GLY A 81 -8.65 -1.53 13.91
CA GLY A 81 -10.03 -1.02 13.90
C GLY A 81 -10.17 0.48 13.60
N ASN A 82 -9.06 1.22 13.48
CA ASN A 82 -9.03 2.64 13.10
C ASN A 82 -7.88 2.96 12.14
N GLU A 83 -7.34 1.97 11.43
CA GLU A 83 -6.26 2.14 10.46
C GLU A 83 -6.50 1.24 9.24
N THR A 84 -6.76 1.87 8.09
CA THR A 84 -6.89 1.22 6.78
C THR A 84 -6.05 1.98 5.76
N ARG A 85 -5.29 1.25 4.95
CA ARG A 85 -4.42 1.80 3.89
C ARG A 85 -4.72 1.20 2.53
N GLN A 86 -4.44 1.96 1.47
CA GLN A 86 -4.50 1.50 0.09
C GLN A 86 -3.12 1.63 -0.57
N PRO A 87 -2.21 0.66 -0.32
CA PRO A 87 -0.89 0.66 -0.92
C PRO A 87 -0.98 0.50 -2.44
N ASP A 88 -0.01 1.04 -3.17
CA ASP A 88 0.01 0.92 -4.63
C ASP A 88 0.26 -0.52 -5.08
N ILE A 89 1.18 -1.24 -4.41
CA ILE A 89 1.41 -2.68 -4.58
C ILE A 89 1.68 -3.30 -3.21
N LEU A 90 1.21 -4.53 -3.01
CA LEU A 90 1.51 -5.33 -1.82
C LEU A 90 1.80 -6.79 -2.19
N MET A 91 2.56 -7.48 -1.33
CA MET A 91 2.80 -8.92 -1.42
C MET A 91 2.37 -9.63 -0.13
N ILE A 92 1.75 -10.80 -0.30
CA ILE A 92 1.38 -11.70 0.81
C ILE A 92 1.87 -13.10 0.46
N HIS A 93 2.66 -13.70 1.35
CA HIS A 93 3.13 -15.08 1.18
C HIS A 93 1.93 -16.02 1.13
N ARG A 94 1.96 -17.05 0.29
CA ARG A 94 0.82 -17.96 0.09
C ARG A 94 0.40 -18.69 1.38
N ASP A 95 1.33 -18.99 2.29
CA ASP A 95 1.00 -19.54 3.61
C ASP A 95 0.16 -18.60 4.50
N ARG A 96 0.11 -17.31 4.13
CA ARG A 96 -0.68 -16.27 4.80
C ARG A 96 -1.92 -15.87 4.02
N GLU A 97 -2.33 -16.62 2.99
CA GLU A 97 -3.51 -16.32 2.17
C GLU A 97 -4.80 -16.14 3.00
N TYR A 98 -4.88 -16.73 4.20
CA TYR A 98 -5.99 -16.57 5.13
C TYR A 98 -6.27 -15.11 5.59
N ILE A 99 -5.34 -14.17 5.39
CA ILE A 99 -5.57 -12.75 5.68
C ILE A 99 -6.22 -12.00 4.51
N ILE A 100 -6.35 -12.64 3.35
CA ILE A 100 -6.99 -12.07 2.16
C ILE A 100 -8.48 -12.44 2.24
N GLU A 101 -9.30 -11.48 2.64
CA GLU A 101 -10.74 -11.61 2.68
C GLU A 101 -11.37 -11.03 1.40
N GLU A 102 -12.66 -11.27 1.20
CA GLU A 102 -13.38 -10.84 -0.02
C GLU A 102 -13.30 -9.33 -0.27
N HIS A 103 -13.27 -8.52 0.79
CA HIS A 103 -13.36 -7.06 0.70
C HIS A 103 -12.06 -6.33 1.10
N ALA A 104 -11.09 -7.03 1.69
CA ALA A 104 -9.87 -6.43 2.21
C ALA A 104 -8.80 -7.48 2.56
N VAL A 105 -7.57 -7.00 2.70
CA VAL A 105 -6.51 -7.69 3.43
C VAL A 105 -6.61 -7.31 4.91
N VAL A 106 -6.79 -8.29 5.80
CA VAL A 106 -6.92 -8.07 7.25
C VAL A 106 -5.62 -8.45 7.95
N GLY A 107 -4.73 -7.46 8.09
CA GLY A 107 -3.41 -7.60 8.69
C GLY A 107 -2.28 -7.06 7.81
N PRO A 108 -1.03 -7.06 8.31
CA PRO A 108 0.10 -6.47 7.60
C PRO A 108 0.56 -7.35 6.41
N PRO A 109 0.69 -6.81 5.19
CA PRO A 109 1.37 -7.50 4.09
C PRO A 109 2.84 -7.81 4.40
N ASP A 110 3.46 -8.71 3.64
CA ASP A 110 4.89 -9.03 3.76
C ASP A 110 5.79 -7.97 3.12
N LEU A 111 5.30 -7.32 2.05
CA LEU A 111 5.90 -6.15 1.41
C LEU A 111 4.79 -5.15 1.06
N VAL A 112 5.06 -3.87 1.25
CA VAL A 112 4.29 -2.76 0.68
C VAL A 112 5.21 -1.88 -0.18
N VAL A 113 4.72 -1.49 -1.36
CA VAL A 113 5.40 -0.54 -2.25
C VAL A 113 4.49 0.65 -2.49
N GLU A 114 5.02 1.86 -2.28
CA GLU A 114 4.34 3.13 -2.59
C GLU A 114 5.13 3.87 -3.67
N ILE A 115 4.43 4.38 -4.68
CA ILE A 115 5.01 5.12 -5.78
C ILE A 115 4.74 6.61 -5.55
N LEU A 116 5.81 7.37 -5.40
CA LEU A 116 5.69 8.79 -5.12
C LEU A 116 5.00 9.53 -6.26
N SER A 117 4.09 10.42 -5.87
CA SER A 117 3.54 11.47 -6.71
C SER A 117 3.86 12.82 -6.08
N PRO A 118 3.81 13.94 -6.84
CA PRO A 118 4.12 15.26 -6.28
C PRO A 118 3.36 15.62 -5.00
N ASN A 119 2.13 15.11 -4.84
CA ASN A 119 1.27 15.42 -3.70
C ASN A 119 1.36 14.39 -2.56
N SER A 120 2.07 13.26 -2.76
CA SER A 120 2.11 12.16 -1.77
C SER A 120 3.43 12.02 -1.02
N VAL A 121 4.47 12.77 -1.42
CA VAL A 121 5.83 12.68 -0.85
C VAL A 121 5.86 12.68 0.67
N LYS A 122 5.20 13.65 1.32
CA LYS A 122 5.18 13.74 2.79
C LYS A 122 4.46 12.53 3.40
N ARG A 123 3.27 12.22 2.90
CA ARG A 123 2.42 11.14 3.39
C ARG A 123 3.14 9.79 3.30
N ASP A 124 3.75 9.49 2.17
CA ASP A 124 4.35 8.19 1.92
C ASP A 124 5.71 8.05 2.64
N ARG A 125 6.51 9.13 2.74
CA ARG A 125 7.82 9.10 3.40
C ARG A 125 7.78 9.19 4.92
N VAL A 126 6.69 9.71 5.49
CA VAL A 126 6.53 9.94 6.94
C VAL A 126 5.35 9.13 7.45
N ASP A 127 4.13 9.56 7.16
CA ASP A 127 2.92 9.08 7.83
C ASP A 127 2.66 7.58 7.59
N LYS A 128 2.70 7.14 6.32
CA LYS A 128 2.53 5.73 5.96
C LYS A 128 3.69 4.87 6.44
N LYS A 129 4.92 5.37 6.33
CA LYS A 129 6.11 4.66 6.81
C LYS A 129 6.00 4.36 8.30
N GLU A 130 5.58 5.33 9.10
CA GLU A 130 5.36 5.16 10.54
C GLU A 130 4.20 4.19 10.82
N SER A 131 3.09 4.31 10.09
CA SER A 131 1.93 3.41 10.22
C SER A 131 2.30 1.96 9.91
N TYR A 132 2.92 1.69 8.75
CA TYR A 132 3.33 0.35 8.36
C TYR A 132 4.33 -0.27 9.35
N ALA A 133 5.29 0.51 9.87
CA ALA A 133 6.22 0.04 10.90
C ALA A 133 5.49 -0.32 12.21
N LYS A 134 4.58 0.55 12.65
CA LYS A 134 3.78 0.36 13.86
C LYS A 134 2.94 -0.91 13.79
N PHE A 135 2.40 -1.24 12.63
CA PHE A 135 1.55 -2.42 12.42
C PHE A 135 2.29 -3.65 11.90
N GLY A 136 3.63 -3.61 11.83
CA GLY A 136 4.45 -4.80 11.64
C GLY A 136 4.58 -5.27 10.19
N VAL A 137 4.45 -4.36 9.21
CA VAL A 137 4.82 -4.67 7.81
C VAL A 137 6.34 -4.91 7.76
N PRO A 138 6.84 -6.07 7.31
CA PRO A 138 8.26 -6.41 7.40
C PRO A 138 9.17 -5.59 6.50
N GLU A 139 8.68 -5.22 5.32
CA GLU A 139 9.43 -4.48 4.31
C GLU A 139 8.55 -3.44 3.62
N TYR A 140 9.12 -2.25 3.41
CA TYR A 140 8.42 -1.10 2.84
C TYR A 140 9.29 -0.41 1.81
N TRP A 141 8.77 -0.23 0.60
CA TRP A 141 9.51 0.41 -0.49
C TRP A 141 8.89 1.73 -0.90
N ILE A 142 9.76 2.70 -1.17
CA ILE A 142 9.39 3.97 -1.78
C ILE A 142 10.01 4.03 -3.16
N VAL A 143 9.15 4.16 -4.18
CA VAL A 143 9.56 4.30 -5.57
C VAL A 143 9.51 5.77 -5.96
N ASP A 144 10.67 6.36 -6.21
CA ASP A 144 10.81 7.71 -6.73
C ASP A 144 11.17 7.67 -8.21
N HIS A 145 10.15 7.71 -9.07
CA HIS A 145 10.35 7.67 -10.51
C HIS A 145 10.94 8.96 -11.10
N HIS A 146 10.90 10.07 -10.37
CA HIS A 146 11.48 11.33 -10.82
C HIS A 146 13.01 11.29 -10.66
N HIS A 147 13.49 10.71 -9.57
CA HIS A 147 14.90 10.54 -9.30
C HIS A 147 15.46 9.18 -9.77
N GLN A 148 14.59 8.29 -10.26
CA GLN A 148 14.92 6.93 -10.68
C GLN A 148 15.55 6.09 -9.56
N VAL A 149 14.95 6.14 -8.37
CA VAL A 149 15.45 5.46 -7.17
C VAL A 149 14.36 4.62 -6.53
N ILE A 150 14.76 3.46 -5.97
CA ILE A 150 13.95 2.67 -5.04
C ILE A 150 14.64 2.67 -3.67
N GLU A 151 13.94 3.12 -2.65
CA GLU A 151 14.39 3.03 -1.26
C GLU A 151 13.76 1.81 -0.59
N GLN A 152 14.58 0.93 -0.02
CA GLN A 152 14.11 -0.27 0.68
C GLN A 152 14.26 -0.09 2.19
N TYR A 153 13.15 -0.13 2.90
CA TYR A 153 13.08 -0.01 4.34
C TYR A 153 12.71 -1.36 4.96
N VAL A 154 13.46 -1.80 5.97
CA VAL A 154 13.24 -3.10 6.63
C VAL A 154 12.93 -2.91 8.10
N LEU A 155 11.89 -3.60 8.57
CA LEU A 155 11.53 -3.66 9.97
C LEU A 155 12.39 -4.72 10.66
N LYS A 156 13.28 -4.29 11.55
CA LYS A 156 14.15 -5.21 12.32
C LYS A 156 13.45 -5.76 13.56
N GLU A 157 12.55 -4.98 14.15
CA GLU A 157 11.77 -5.35 15.33
C GLU A 157 10.38 -4.69 15.26
N ASN A 158 9.33 -5.42 15.65
CA ASN A 158 7.96 -4.93 15.55
C ASN A 158 7.74 -3.70 16.44
N GLY A 159 7.06 -2.67 15.89
CA GLY A 159 6.77 -1.42 16.60
C GLY A 159 7.95 -0.44 16.67
N MET A 160 9.13 -0.81 16.16
CA MET A 160 10.27 0.11 16.01
C MET A 160 10.24 0.79 14.63
N PRO A 161 10.88 1.96 14.47
CA PRO A 161 11.01 2.58 13.15
C PRO A 161 11.75 1.68 12.15
N TYR A 162 11.37 1.78 10.89
CA TYR A 162 12.12 1.17 9.80
C TYR A 162 13.58 1.61 9.75
N THR A 163 14.46 0.71 9.32
CA THR A 163 15.83 1.04 8.91
C THR A 163 15.89 1.12 7.39
N LEU A 164 16.46 2.19 6.84
CA LEU A 164 16.79 2.25 5.41
C LEU A 164 17.92 1.25 5.14
N GLN A 165 17.61 0.19 4.39
CA GLN A 165 18.54 -0.88 4.06
C GLN A 165 19.31 -0.54 2.79
N ASN A 166 18.60 -0.13 1.72
CA ASN A 166 19.20 0.18 0.42
C ASN A 166 18.56 1.41 -0.22
N VAL A 167 19.35 2.09 -1.03
CA VAL A 167 18.91 3.10 -2.00
C VAL A 167 19.44 2.63 -3.34
N LEU A 168 18.55 2.16 -4.21
CA LEU A 168 18.90 1.51 -5.46
C LEU A 168 18.66 2.47 -6.62
N GLU A 169 19.70 2.69 -7.43
CA GLU A 169 19.67 3.54 -8.62
C GLU A 169 19.32 2.72 -9.87
N ALA A 170 19.19 3.40 -11.01
CA ALA A 170 18.63 2.85 -12.25
C ALA A 170 19.23 1.50 -12.71
N ASP A 171 20.53 1.30 -12.55
CA ASP A 171 21.23 0.09 -13.00
C ASP A 171 21.39 -0.98 -11.91
N ASP A 172 20.94 -0.71 -10.69
CA ASP A 172 20.99 -1.66 -9.60
C ASP A 172 19.93 -2.76 -9.76
N THR A 173 20.23 -3.93 -9.19
CA THR A 173 19.28 -5.03 -9.08
C THR A 173 18.57 -4.96 -7.75
N VAL A 174 17.25 -4.93 -7.80
CA VAL A 174 16.37 -5.05 -6.65
C VAL A 174 16.40 -6.47 -6.14
N ILE A 175 16.77 -6.64 -4.88
CA ILE A 175 16.70 -7.90 -4.13
C ILE A 175 16.10 -7.62 -2.75
N SER A 176 15.52 -8.63 -2.10
CA SER A 176 14.95 -8.51 -0.76
C SER A 176 15.38 -9.67 0.13
N GLU A 177 15.79 -9.36 1.37
CA GLU A 177 16.07 -10.37 2.40
C GLU A 177 14.77 -11.00 2.93
N LYS A 178 13.64 -10.28 2.94
CA LYS A 178 12.35 -10.75 3.45
C LYS A 178 11.53 -11.50 2.41
N CYS A 179 11.72 -11.17 1.13
CA CYS A 179 11.07 -11.78 -0.03
C CYS A 179 12.14 -12.24 -1.04
N PRO A 180 12.85 -13.37 -0.79
CA PRO A 180 14.04 -13.76 -1.56
C PRO A 180 13.80 -14.03 -3.05
N CYS A 181 12.55 -14.24 -3.46
CA CYS A 181 12.17 -14.40 -4.86
C CYS A 181 12.27 -13.10 -5.67
N LEU A 182 12.33 -11.92 -5.04
CA LEU A 182 12.35 -10.63 -5.74
C LEU A 182 13.68 -10.37 -6.44
N SER A 183 13.64 -10.22 -7.77
CA SER A 183 14.80 -9.87 -8.58
C SER A 183 14.41 -9.15 -9.87
N PHE A 184 14.74 -7.86 -9.99
CA PHE A 184 14.63 -7.10 -11.25
C PHE A 184 15.57 -5.89 -11.25
N VAL A 185 15.87 -5.32 -12.41
CA VAL A 185 16.69 -4.10 -12.52
C VAL A 185 15.80 -2.86 -12.33
N VAL A 186 16.21 -1.89 -11.50
CA VAL A 186 15.41 -0.72 -11.14
C VAL A 186 14.82 0.01 -12.36
N LYS A 187 15.63 0.31 -13.38
CA LYS A 187 15.18 1.01 -14.60
C LYS A 187 14.09 0.25 -15.37
N ASP A 188 14.06 -1.08 -15.25
CA ASP A 188 13.05 -1.88 -15.91
C ASP A 188 11.69 -1.70 -15.25
N GLY A 189 11.63 -1.29 -13.98
CA GLY A 189 10.38 -0.98 -13.28
C GLY A 189 9.93 0.47 -13.48
N ILE A 190 10.84 1.42 -13.32
CA ILE A 190 10.45 2.81 -13.01
C ILE A 190 10.71 3.82 -14.14
N ARG A 191 11.26 3.40 -15.28
CA ARG A 191 11.52 4.28 -16.43
C ARG A 191 10.22 4.77 -17.09
N ILE A 192 10.11 6.07 -17.34
CA ILE A 192 8.94 6.69 -17.98
C ILE A 192 8.90 6.42 -19.48
#